data_AF-A0A6G0LKW3-F1
#
_entry.id   AF-A0A6G0LKW3-F1
#
_cell.length_a   1.000
_cell.length_b   1.000
_cell.length_c   1.000
_cell.angle_alpha   90.00
_cell.angle_beta   90.00
_cell.angle_gamma   90.00
#
_symmetry.space_group_name_H-M   'P 1'
#
loop_
_entity.id
_entity.type
_entity.pdbx_description
1 polymer ?
#
loop_
_entity_poly.entity_id
_entity_poly.type
_entity_poly.pdbx_seq_one_letter_code
_entity_poly.pdbx_strand_id
1 'polypeptide(L)'
;MWRSWLRASAPAAALAAGLLPVAASSARSEPVQRVPDEPARVGGPSPPSFTPAAGGDKMRLTRRFTRRKQTKHHSYVIVGSGTAANAAIEAIRQEDASADILVLSDENALPRLDFGAHAADGAGEDADDADAEESLAPALLESYNEWRRHLSARFEEDVASPTNGPPPLTLLLDKRPLEFDVEKNRVLLGDGTEVRYERCLIASAGRPRHFYVLDSDRVSYALKDRVNTCTTRADFARLGQLAAGGGDVQSVLVIGAGFLGCEVACALATDERHDHLKTKLVFVEHAPAARALPPYMADELARRLSRAGVEVVPDRLVTSLRPSVDDEDNESDSGVTVGVLGKDKPETSLDADYAVLASTHTDPATTLRMGRATRAGGGLERDEKNGGLVVNAQLEAVSGLFVAGNAASYYDPYLGRRRVDRYDHAVNSGLTAGRNMARSLRGAGKMKTYRHQPLFRSHLPGVGVLIEGIGEIDSSLRTVGVWVQPPNINAGPNGGRGMPYERGVVYYLKGNKIMGILLWNASDVLESARQLMLSRPEIRNNVVEELKHTISLAPNDWLHVVST
;
A
#
# COMPACT_ATOMS: atom_id res chain seq x y z
N MET A 1 50.59 -45.16 -11.87
CA MET A 1 50.09 -44.86 -13.22
C MET A 1 49.66 -43.40 -13.21
N TRP A 2 50.46 -42.49 -13.79
CA TRP A 2 50.21 -41.85 -15.11
C TRP A 2 48.90 -41.02 -15.12
N ARG A 3 48.89 -39.69 -15.34
CA ARG A 3 49.96 -38.69 -15.60
C ARG A 3 49.55 -37.32 -15.02
N SER A 4 50.53 -36.43 -14.87
CA SER A 4 50.39 -35.03 -14.46
C SER A 4 49.71 -34.14 -15.52
N TRP A 5 49.35 -32.91 -15.16
CA TRP A 5 49.98 -31.69 -15.70
C TRP A 5 49.73 -30.47 -14.79
N LEU A 6 50.79 -29.71 -14.47
CA LEU A 6 50.68 -28.37 -13.87
C LEU A 6 50.55 -27.33 -14.97
N ARG A 7 49.86 -26.21 -14.69
CA ARG A 7 50.29 -24.88 -15.14
C ARG A 7 50.04 -23.85 -14.05
N ALA A 8 50.98 -22.91 -13.91
CA ALA A 8 50.94 -21.83 -12.94
C ALA A 8 50.85 -20.46 -13.64
N SER A 9 50.39 -19.47 -12.87
CA SER A 9 50.76 -18.04 -12.92
C SER A 9 50.79 -17.27 -14.25
N ALA A 10 49.90 -16.29 -14.39
CA ALA A 10 50.27 -14.85 -14.45
C ALA A 10 49.00 -13.96 -14.46
N PRO A 11 49.04 -12.73 -13.89
CA PRO A 11 47.91 -11.80 -13.90
C PRO A 11 47.88 -10.92 -15.17
N ALA A 12 46.69 -10.45 -15.56
CA ALA A 12 46.50 -9.42 -16.57
C ALA A 12 45.91 -8.15 -15.92
N ALA A 13 46.52 -7.01 -16.17
CA ALA A 13 46.16 -5.74 -15.56
C ALA A 13 45.28 -4.87 -16.47
N ALA A 14 44.58 -3.92 -15.82
CA ALA A 14 44.11 -2.63 -16.35
C ALA A 14 43.24 -2.61 -17.62
N LEU A 15 41.99 -2.19 -17.42
CA LEU A 15 41.34 -1.25 -18.33
C LEU A 15 40.52 -0.25 -17.49
N ALA A 16 41.03 0.97 -17.39
CA ALA A 16 40.37 2.07 -16.71
C ALA A 16 39.68 2.99 -17.74
N ALA A 17 38.38 3.17 -17.57
CA ALA A 17 37.58 4.23 -18.17
C ALA A 17 36.37 4.44 -17.22
N GLY A 18 35.90 5.65 -16.92
CA GLY A 18 36.30 6.95 -17.44
C GLY A 18 35.18 7.93 -17.10
N LEU A 19 35.05 8.28 -15.81
CA LEU A 19 34.00 9.18 -15.33
C LEU A 19 34.27 10.62 -15.81
N LEU A 20 33.29 11.20 -16.51
CA LEU A 20 33.24 12.63 -16.81
C LEU A 20 32.09 13.28 -16.03
N PRO A 21 32.34 14.37 -15.28
CA PRO A 21 31.28 15.13 -14.62
C PRO A 21 30.65 16.12 -15.62
N VAL A 22 29.31 16.24 -15.60
CA VAL A 22 28.61 17.34 -16.29
C VAL A 22 28.65 18.57 -15.38
N ALA A 23 29.39 19.59 -15.81
CA ALA A 23 29.45 20.87 -15.11
C ALA A 23 28.24 21.74 -15.47
N ALA A 24 27.70 22.45 -14.47
CA ALA A 24 26.66 23.45 -14.67
C ALA A 24 27.19 24.68 -15.43
N SER A 25 26.37 25.24 -16.34
CA SER A 25 26.64 26.52 -16.98
C SER A 25 25.51 27.49 -16.66
N SER A 26 25.81 28.48 -15.82
CA SER A 26 24.94 29.61 -15.53
C SER A 26 25.09 30.69 -16.60
N ALA A 27 24.00 31.09 -17.25
CA ALA A 27 23.95 32.29 -18.08
C ALA A 27 22.78 33.17 -17.61
N ARG A 28 23.10 34.31 -16.98
CA ARG A 28 22.15 35.39 -16.71
C ARG A 28 21.99 36.25 -17.97
N SER A 29 20.76 36.67 -18.26
CA SER A 29 20.50 37.88 -19.07
C SER A 29 19.26 38.58 -18.50
N GLU A 30 19.45 39.84 -18.13
CA GLU A 30 18.49 40.70 -17.41
C GLU A 30 17.57 41.50 -18.38
N PRO A 31 16.61 42.33 -17.90
CA PRO A 31 15.29 42.42 -18.49
C PRO A 31 15.07 43.57 -19.47
N VAL A 32 13.91 43.58 -20.14
CA VAL A 32 13.38 44.73 -20.92
C VAL A 32 12.00 45.14 -20.37
N GLN A 33 11.75 46.46 -20.36
CA GLN A 33 10.70 47.14 -19.60
C GLN A 33 9.33 47.22 -20.30
N ARG A 34 8.28 47.54 -19.53
CA ARG A 34 6.90 47.88 -19.97
C ARG A 34 6.72 49.40 -20.24
N VAL A 35 5.49 49.79 -20.62
CA VAL A 35 4.82 51.14 -20.50
C VAL A 35 4.88 52.03 -21.78
N PRO A 36 3.81 52.74 -22.24
CA PRO A 36 2.35 52.48 -22.21
C PRO A 36 1.50 52.92 -23.47
N ASP A 37 0.19 52.64 -23.45
CA ASP A 37 -1.03 53.36 -23.92
C ASP A 37 -1.19 54.14 -25.27
N GLU A 38 -2.23 53.71 -26.03
CA GLU A 38 -3.29 54.47 -26.76
C GLU A 38 -2.98 55.54 -27.86
N PRO A 39 -3.97 55.96 -28.70
CA PRO A 39 -5.08 55.19 -29.33
C PRO A 39 -5.30 55.52 -30.83
N ALA A 40 -6.04 54.67 -31.57
CA ALA A 40 -6.73 55.07 -32.82
C ALA A 40 -7.95 54.19 -33.15
N ARG A 41 -9.12 54.82 -33.38
CA ARG A 41 -10.40 54.14 -33.73
C ARG A 41 -10.75 54.27 -35.21
N VAL A 42 -10.94 53.15 -35.91
CA VAL A 42 -11.88 52.90 -37.03
C VAL A 42 -12.17 51.38 -37.05
N GLY A 43 -13.36 50.82 -37.31
CA GLY A 43 -14.70 51.40 -37.50
C GLY A 43 -15.57 50.51 -38.41
N GLY A 44 -16.40 49.63 -37.83
CA GLY A 44 -17.23 48.65 -38.57
C GLY A 44 -18.26 47.94 -37.67
N PRO A 45 -19.32 47.33 -38.23
CA PRO A 45 -20.61 47.18 -37.54
C PRO A 45 -20.77 45.95 -36.63
N SER A 46 -21.58 46.12 -35.58
CA SER A 46 -21.95 45.10 -34.60
C SER A 46 -22.92 44.04 -35.16
N PRO A 47 -22.72 42.74 -34.88
CA PRO A 47 -23.75 41.72 -35.09
C PRO A 47 -24.81 41.74 -33.95
N PRO A 48 -26.04 41.24 -34.21
CA PRO A 48 -27.18 41.41 -33.31
C PRO A 48 -27.20 40.45 -32.12
N SER A 49 -27.77 40.94 -31.02
CA SER A 49 -28.15 40.15 -29.85
C SER A 49 -29.24 39.12 -30.20
N PHE A 50 -28.99 37.83 -30.01
CA PHE A 50 -30.01 36.79 -30.09
C PHE A 50 -30.36 36.26 -28.69
N THR A 51 -31.62 36.43 -28.31
CA THR A 51 -32.25 35.71 -27.18
C THR A 51 -32.37 34.22 -27.51
N PRO A 52 -32.13 33.31 -26.55
CA PRO A 52 -32.24 31.88 -26.80
C PRO A 52 -33.71 31.48 -27.00
N ALA A 53 -34.02 30.91 -28.16
CA ALA A 53 -35.34 30.38 -28.45
C ALA A 53 -35.62 29.12 -27.61
N ALA A 54 -36.81 29.05 -27.00
CA ALA A 54 -37.28 27.90 -26.25
C ALA A 54 -37.64 26.72 -27.19
N GLY A 55 -36.62 25.98 -27.64
CA GLY A 55 -36.74 24.75 -28.41
C GLY A 55 -36.29 23.55 -27.56
N GLY A 56 -37.21 23.00 -26.76
CA GLY A 56 -36.91 21.91 -25.84
C GLY A 56 -36.72 20.55 -26.51
N ASP A 57 -35.66 20.39 -27.30
CA ASP A 57 -35.26 19.07 -27.81
C ASP A 57 -34.57 18.28 -26.69
N LYS A 58 -35.40 17.76 -25.78
CA LYS A 58 -34.95 16.83 -24.73
C LYS A 58 -34.40 15.60 -25.41
N MET A 59 -33.08 15.53 -25.52
CA MET A 59 -32.36 14.37 -26.01
C MET A 59 -32.76 13.16 -25.16
N ARG A 60 -33.73 12.40 -25.67
CA ARG A 60 -34.33 11.25 -25.00
C ARG A 60 -33.25 10.18 -24.94
N LEU A 61 -32.50 10.17 -23.84
CA LEU A 61 -31.72 9.02 -23.38
C LEU A 61 -32.67 7.83 -23.30
N THR A 62 -32.77 7.10 -24.40
CA THR A 62 -33.58 5.91 -24.51
C THR A 62 -32.91 4.84 -23.68
N ARG A 63 -33.31 4.76 -22.40
CA ARG A 63 -33.05 3.64 -21.50
C ARG A 63 -33.58 2.36 -22.15
N ARG A 64 -32.82 1.79 -23.08
CA ARG A 64 -33.00 0.43 -23.58
C ARG A 64 -32.57 -0.55 -22.49
N PHE A 65 -33.42 -0.69 -21.48
CA PHE A 65 -33.45 -1.87 -20.62
C PHE A 65 -33.94 -3.09 -21.44
N THR A 66 -33.21 -3.45 -22.49
CA THR A 66 -33.38 -4.74 -23.17
C THR A 66 -32.50 -5.75 -22.46
N ARG A 67 -33.13 -6.55 -21.60
CA ARG A 67 -32.57 -7.63 -20.78
C ARG A 67 -32.07 -8.82 -21.62
N ARG A 68 -31.21 -8.56 -22.61
CA ARG A 68 -30.54 -9.57 -23.43
C ARG A 68 -29.19 -9.93 -22.80
N LYS A 69 -28.94 -11.24 -22.67
CA LYS A 69 -27.61 -11.80 -22.41
C LYS A 69 -26.63 -11.29 -23.48
N GLN A 70 -25.88 -10.23 -23.16
CA GLN A 70 -24.83 -9.75 -24.05
C GLN A 70 -23.56 -10.51 -23.69
N THR A 71 -23.21 -11.53 -24.48
CA THR A 71 -21.90 -12.16 -24.40
C THR A 71 -20.87 -11.19 -24.96
N LYS A 72 -20.03 -10.60 -24.09
CA LYS A 72 -18.85 -9.84 -24.51
C LYS A 72 -17.63 -10.75 -24.44
N HIS A 73 -16.73 -10.63 -25.40
CA HIS A 73 -15.47 -11.38 -25.44
C HIS A 73 -14.34 -10.37 -25.46
N HIS A 74 -13.36 -10.55 -24.57
CA HIS A 74 -12.16 -9.70 -24.51
C HIS A 74 -10.90 -10.57 -24.49
N SER A 75 -9.80 -10.09 -25.06
CA SER A 75 -8.51 -10.81 -24.98
C SER A 75 -8.02 -10.92 -23.55
N TYR A 76 -8.10 -9.82 -22.78
CA TYR A 76 -7.69 -9.77 -21.39
C TYR A 76 -8.82 -9.25 -20.49
N VAL A 77 -9.12 -9.96 -19.39
CA VAL A 77 -10.06 -9.51 -18.35
C VAL A 77 -9.34 -9.43 -17.00
N ILE A 78 -9.32 -8.24 -16.40
CA ILE A 78 -8.67 -7.99 -15.11
C ILE A 78 -9.75 -7.70 -14.07
N VAL A 79 -9.69 -8.40 -12.94
CA VAL A 79 -10.67 -8.26 -11.85
C VAL A 79 -10.03 -7.61 -10.64
N GLY A 80 -10.54 -6.42 -10.29
CA GLY A 80 -9.94 -5.45 -9.37
C GLY A 80 -9.31 -4.27 -10.11
N SER A 81 -9.35 -3.08 -9.52
CA SER A 81 -8.72 -1.84 -10.00
C SER A 81 -7.42 -1.46 -9.26
N GLY A 82 -6.95 -2.36 -8.38
CA GLY A 82 -5.80 -2.16 -7.49
C GLY A 82 -4.44 -1.98 -8.17
N THR A 83 -3.42 -1.67 -7.36
CA THR A 83 -2.01 -1.58 -7.77
C THR A 83 -1.56 -2.75 -8.67
N ALA A 84 -1.93 -3.99 -8.32
CA ALA A 84 -1.59 -5.18 -9.10
C ALA A 84 -2.30 -5.25 -10.47
N ALA A 85 -3.51 -4.69 -10.58
CA ALA A 85 -4.23 -4.59 -11.84
C ALA A 85 -3.58 -3.56 -12.76
N ASN A 86 -3.28 -2.36 -12.26
CA ASN A 86 -2.58 -1.32 -13.04
C ASN A 86 -1.22 -1.80 -13.55
N ALA A 87 -0.41 -2.39 -12.66
CA ALA A 87 0.88 -3.00 -13.01
C ALA A 87 0.76 -4.11 -14.07
N ALA A 88 -0.34 -4.87 -14.08
CA ALA A 88 -0.59 -5.87 -15.12
C ALA A 88 -1.02 -5.24 -16.46
N ILE A 89 -1.82 -4.17 -16.45
CA ILE A 89 -2.22 -3.42 -17.66
C ILE A 89 -0.96 -2.87 -18.36
N GLU A 90 -0.08 -2.19 -17.62
CA GLU A 90 1.19 -1.67 -18.14
C GLU A 90 2.04 -2.78 -18.77
N ALA A 91 2.19 -3.90 -18.06
CA ALA A 91 2.91 -5.08 -18.52
C ALA A 91 2.31 -5.76 -19.76
N ILE A 92 0.98 -5.78 -19.88
CA ILE A 92 0.30 -6.28 -21.09
C ILE A 92 0.56 -5.32 -22.25
N ARG A 93 0.38 -4.00 -22.07
CA ARG A 93 0.62 -2.98 -23.11
C ARG A 93 2.05 -2.98 -23.64
N GLN A 94 3.04 -3.25 -22.79
CA GLN A 94 4.45 -3.40 -23.20
C GLN A 94 4.71 -4.61 -24.12
N GLU A 95 3.94 -5.69 -23.98
CA GLU A 95 4.08 -6.92 -24.78
C GLU A 95 3.04 -7.00 -25.94
N ASP A 96 1.96 -6.22 -25.86
CA ASP A 96 0.83 -6.14 -26.78
C ASP A 96 0.17 -4.75 -26.70
N ALA A 97 0.70 -3.79 -27.47
CA ALA A 97 0.17 -2.42 -27.49
C ALA A 97 -1.32 -2.37 -27.89
N SER A 98 -1.74 -3.28 -28.77
CA SER A 98 -3.11 -3.41 -29.30
C SER A 98 -4.10 -4.13 -28.40
N ALA A 99 -3.69 -4.60 -27.21
CA ALA A 99 -4.49 -5.43 -26.33
C ALA A 99 -5.93 -4.91 -26.08
N ASP A 100 -6.92 -5.79 -26.26
CA ASP A 100 -8.29 -5.55 -25.79
C ASP A 100 -8.41 -5.95 -24.32
N ILE A 101 -8.51 -4.96 -23.44
CA ILE A 101 -8.47 -5.11 -21.98
C ILE A 101 -9.77 -4.58 -21.37
N LEU A 102 -10.46 -5.45 -20.63
CA LEU A 102 -11.59 -5.13 -19.77
C LEU A 102 -11.17 -5.21 -18.30
N VAL A 103 -11.40 -4.12 -17.56
CA VAL A 103 -11.26 -4.05 -16.10
C VAL A 103 -12.64 -4.16 -15.46
N LEU A 104 -12.84 -5.18 -14.64
CA LEU A 104 -14.01 -5.35 -13.78
C LEU A 104 -13.63 -4.93 -12.36
N SER A 105 -14.23 -3.86 -11.84
CA SER A 105 -14.06 -3.47 -10.44
C SER A 105 -15.39 -3.49 -9.70
N ASP A 106 -15.27 -3.75 -8.41
CA ASP A 106 -16.34 -3.64 -7.44
C ASP A 106 -16.29 -2.34 -6.63
N GLU A 107 -15.29 -1.50 -6.88
CA GLU A 107 -15.27 -0.11 -6.44
C GLU A 107 -16.21 0.75 -7.30
N ASN A 108 -16.71 1.83 -6.71
CA ASN A 108 -17.61 2.78 -7.37
C ASN A 108 -16.88 4.08 -7.78
N ALA A 109 -15.57 4.17 -7.52
CA ALA A 109 -14.71 5.29 -7.87
C ALA A 109 -13.87 4.97 -9.12
N LEU A 110 -13.60 5.98 -9.94
CA LEU A 110 -12.63 5.87 -11.04
C LEU A 110 -11.20 5.72 -10.47
N PRO A 111 -10.34 4.91 -11.10
CA PRO A 111 -8.90 4.97 -10.88
C PRO A 111 -8.33 6.36 -11.16
N ARG A 112 -7.44 6.79 -10.27
CA ARG A 112 -6.85 8.15 -10.24
C ARG A 112 -5.33 8.05 -10.20
N LEU A 113 -4.64 9.13 -10.58
CA LEU A 113 -3.19 9.23 -10.44
C LEU A 113 -2.77 9.44 -8.97
N ASP A 114 -1.51 9.16 -8.67
CA ASP A 114 -0.92 9.44 -7.36
C ASP A 114 -0.80 10.95 -7.15
N PHE A 115 -1.32 11.46 -6.03
CA PHE A 115 -0.97 12.80 -5.57
C PHE A 115 0.53 12.85 -5.27
N GLY A 116 1.22 13.83 -5.85
CA GLY A 116 2.68 13.99 -5.78
C GLY A 116 3.41 13.71 -7.09
N ALA A 117 2.81 13.00 -8.05
CA ALA A 117 3.45 12.74 -9.36
C ALA A 117 3.64 14.01 -10.22
N HIS A 118 2.84 15.06 -9.97
CA HIS A 118 2.90 16.36 -10.67
C HIS A 118 3.14 17.56 -9.75
N ALA A 119 3.40 17.36 -8.45
CA ALA A 119 3.63 18.47 -7.51
C ALA A 119 5.00 19.17 -7.71
N ALA A 120 5.84 18.65 -8.63
CA ALA A 120 7.16 19.20 -8.94
C ALA A 120 7.15 20.25 -10.07
N ASP A 121 6.15 20.23 -10.97
CA ASP A 121 6.11 21.08 -12.16
C ASP A 121 4.88 22.00 -12.15
N GLY A 122 5.03 23.15 -11.47
CA GLY A 122 4.30 24.38 -11.74
C GLY A 122 2.78 24.31 -11.85
N ALA A 123 2.07 24.21 -10.72
CA ALA A 123 0.67 24.62 -10.67
C ALA A 123 0.58 26.14 -10.91
N GLY A 124 0.01 26.55 -12.05
CA GLY A 124 -0.29 27.95 -12.35
C GLY A 124 -1.42 28.48 -11.48
N GLU A 125 -1.40 29.78 -11.19
CA GLU A 125 -2.31 30.43 -10.22
C GLU A 125 -3.77 30.61 -10.72
N ASP A 126 -4.08 30.19 -11.95
CA ASP A 126 -5.35 30.44 -12.66
C ASP A 126 -6.19 29.16 -12.90
N ALA A 127 -6.50 28.41 -11.83
CA ALA A 127 -7.42 27.26 -11.87
C ALA A 127 -8.65 27.49 -10.97
N ASP A 128 -9.67 28.14 -11.52
CA ASP A 128 -11.03 28.20 -10.95
C ASP A 128 -11.72 26.82 -11.05
N ASP A 129 -11.22 25.81 -10.33
CA ASP A 129 -11.77 24.45 -10.31
C ASP A 129 -12.32 24.07 -8.93
N ALA A 130 -13.62 23.75 -8.89
CA ALA A 130 -14.31 23.21 -7.72
C ALA A 130 -13.87 21.76 -7.36
N ASP A 131 -12.93 21.20 -8.12
CA ASP A 131 -12.35 19.86 -7.96
C ASP A 131 -10.96 19.88 -7.29
N ALA A 132 -10.60 20.97 -6.60
CA ALA A 132 -9.46 21.04 -5.67
C ALA A 132 -9.68 20.14 -4.42
N GLU A 133 -9.71 18.82 -4.65
CA GLU A 133 -9.93 17.79 -3.63
C GLU A 133 -8.81 17.86 -2.57
N GLU A 134 -9.17 18.34 -1.37
CA GLU A 134 -8.25 18.85 -0.33
C GLU A 134 -7.02 17.96 -0.04
N SER A 135 -5.90 18.64 0.23
CA SER A 135 -4.61 18.00 0.47
C SER A 135 -4.58 17.17 1.76
N LEU A 136 -4.65 15.84 1.58
CA LEU A 136 -4.34 14.83 2.59
C LEU A 136 -3.02 15.15 3.31
N ALA A 137 -2.98 14.93 4.62
CA ALA A 137 -1.73 15.00 5.38
C ALA A 137 -0.65 14.10 4.75
N PRO A 138 0.58 14.58 4.51
CA PRO A 138 1.63 13.79 3.85
C PRO A 138 1.85 12.42 4.52
N ALA A 139 1.90 12.36 5.85
CA ALA A 139 2.05 11.11 6.59
C ALA A 139 0.85 10.15 6.41
N LEU A 140 -0.39 10.65 6.40
CA LEU A 140 -1.59 9.84 6.13
C LEU A 140 -1.65 9.37 4.67
N LEU A 141 -1.18 10.19 3.72
CA LEU A 141 -1.09 9.84 2.31
C LEU A 141 -0.03 8.74 2.07
N GLU A 142 1.14 8.83 2.70
CA GLU A 142 2.15 7.78 2.68
C GLU A 142 1.63 6.47 3.28
N SER A 143 0.95 6.54 4.43
CA SER A 143 0.29 5.39 5.09
C SER A 143 -0.73 4.73 4.15
N TYR A 144 -1.59 5.52 3.49
CA TYR A 144 -2.54 5.03 2.49
C TYR A 144 -1.82 4.36 1.30
N ASN A 145 -0.75 4.98 0.79
CA ASN A 145 -0.03 4.50 -0.39
C ASN A 145 0.70 3.16 -0.17
N GLU A 146 1.20 2.89 1.04
CA GLU A 146 1.85 1.61 1.38
C GLU A 146 0.84 0.50 1.71
N TRP A 147 -0.20 0.81 2.50
CA TRP A 147 -1.11 -0.19 3.08
C TRP A 147 -2.42 -0.41 2.32
N ARG A 148 -2.92 0.60 1.61
CA ARG A 148 -4.31 0.67 1.10
C ARG A 148 -4.45 1.18 -0.34
N ARG A 149 -3.34 1.24 -1.09
CA ARG A 149 -3.34 1.74 -2.47
C ARG A 149 -4.16 0.84 -3.40
N HIS A 150 -5.39 1.26 -3.63
CA HIS A 150 -6.39 0.53 -4.43
C HIS A 150 -6.62 1.13 -5.82
N LEU A 151 -5.98 2.26 -6.16
CA LEU A 151 -6.17 2.96 -7.43
C LEU A 151 -4.85 3.61 -7.90
N SER A 152 -4.50 3.39 -9.17
CA SER A 152 -3.46 4.15 -9.88
C SER A 152 -3.76 4.18 -11.38
N ALA A 153 -3.35 5.28 -12.03
CA ALA A 153 -3.67 5.70 -13.40
C ALA A 153 -5.09 6.25 -13.58
N ARG A 154 -5.17 7.49 -14.09
CA ARG A 154 -6.39 8.15 -14.55
C ARG A 154 -6.73 7.60 -15.94
N PHE A 155 -7.58 6.58 -16.02
CA PHE A 155 -7.93 5.96 -17.32
C PHE A 155 -8.64 6.90 -18.31
N GLU A 156 -8.99 8.12 -17.91
CA GLU A 156 -9.67 9.11 -18.76
C GLU A 156 -8.83 9.57 -19.96
N GLU A 157 -7.49 9.62 -19.83
CA GLU A 157 -6.59 10.03 -20.92
C GLU A 157 -6.53 8.99 -22.06
N ASP A 158 -6.66 7.70 -21.73
CA ASP A 158 -6.76 6.61 -22.71
C ASP A 158 -8.12 6.57 -23.44
N VAL A 159 -9.18 7.17 -22.86
CA VAL A 159 -10.52 7.20 -23.47
C VAL A 159 -10.65 8.28 -24.56
N ALA A 160 -9.77 9.29 -24.55
CA ALA A 160 -9.86 10.46 -25.43
C ALA A 160 -8.71 10.61 -26.44
N SER A 161 -7.79 9.65 -26.54
CA SER A 161 -6.63 9.78 -27.44
C SER A 161 -7.01 9.63 -28.94
N PRO A 162 -6.71 10.62 -29.80
CA PRO A 162 -7.15 10.62 -31.19
C PRO A 162 -6.28 9.71 -32.08
N THR A 163 -6.94 8.79 -32.79
CA THR A 163 -6.52 8.05 -34.01
C THR A 163 -5.17 7.30 -34.07
N ASN A 164 -4.23 7.52 -33.15
CA ASN A 164 -2.89 6.89 -33.11
C ASN A 164 -2.47 6.40 -31.71
N GLY A 165 -3.35 6.49 -30.70
CA GLY A 165 -3.10 5.97 -29.35
C GLY A 165 -3.35 4.47 -29.20
N PRO A 166 -2.94 3.84 -28.08
CA PRO A 166 -3.38 2.49 -27.74
C PRO A 166 -4.92 2.45 -27.59
N PRO A 167 -5.59 1.31 -27.88
CA PRO A 167 -7.04 1.24 -27.80
C PRO A 167 -7.54 1.42 -26.35
N PRO A 168 -8.65 2.14 -26.13
CA PRO A 168 -9.11 2.53 -24.80
C PRO A 168 -9.40 1.33 -23.89
N LEU A 169 -9.12 1.48 -22.60
CA LEU A 169 -9.49 0.51 -21.58
C LEU A 169 -11.01 0.47 -21.39
N THR A 170 -11.61 -0.71 -21.41
CA THR A 170 -13.02 -0.85 -21.02
C THR A 170 -13.08 -1.02 -19.50
N LEU A 171 -13.73 -0.10 -18.79
CA LEU A 171 -13.92 -0.16 -17.34
C LEU A 171 -15.39 -0.44 -16.99
N LEU A 172 -15.64 -1.42 -16.12
CA LEU A 172 -16.96 -1.66 -15.51
C LEU A 172 -16.83 -1.62 -13.98
N LEU A 173 -17.31 -0.53 -13.39
CA LEU A 173 -17.38 -0.30 -11.94
C LEU A 173 -18.67 -0.86 -11.31
N ASP A 174 -18.67 -0.97 -9.98
CA ASP A 174 -19.79 -1.47 -9.15
C ASP A 174 -20.40 -2.80 -9.65
N LYS A 175 -19.54 -3.74 -10.10
CA LYS A 175 -19.99 -5.05 -10.61
C LYS A 175 -19.86 -6.15 -9.57
N ARG A 176 -20.96 -6.42 -8.87
CA ARG A 176 -21.11 -7.54 -7.91
C ARG A 176 -22.47 -8.25 -8.02
N PRO A 177 -22.56 -9.54 -7.63
CA PRO A 177 -21.45 -10.48 -7.44
C PRO A 177 -20.73 -10.77 -8.77
N LEU A 178 -19.51 -11.29 -8.67
CA LEU A 178 -18.76 -11.87 -9.79
C LEU A 178 -18.70 -13.39 -9.62
N GLU A 179 -19.10 -14.14 -10.64
CA GLU A 179 -19.12 -15.61 -10.64
C GLU A 179 -18.24 -16.16 -11.77
N PHE A 180 -17.16 -16.84 -11.41
CA PHE A 180 -16.21 -17.41 -12.36
C PHE A 180 -16.63 -18.82 -12.78
N ASP A 181 -16.64 -19.05 -14.09
CA ASP A 181 -16.79 -20.35 -14.74
C ASP A 181 -15.50 -20.60 -15.54
N VAL A 182 -14.54 -21.19 -14.84
CA VAL A 182 -13.17 -21.46 -15.30
C VAL A 182 -13.15 -22.39 -16.52
N GLU A 183 -13.99 -23.43 -16.52
CA GLU A 183 -14.08 -24.40 -17.64
C GLU A 183 -14.46 -23.75 -18.96
N LYS A 184 -15.19 -22.62 -18.92
CA LYS A 184 -15.67 -21.89 -20.10
C LYS A 184 -15.00 -20.53 -20.28
N ASN A 185 -13.91 -20.27 -19.55
CA ASN A 185 -13.16 -19.01 -19.54
C ASN A 185 -14.08 -17.77 -19.51
N ARG A 186 -14.98 -17.72 -18.51
CA ARG A 186 -15.95 -16.62 -18.40
C ARG A 186 -16.23 -16.18 -16.96
N VAL A 187 -16.61 -14.91 -16.83
CA VAL A 187 -17.14 -14.29 -15.61
C VAL A 187 -18.59 -13.90 -15.85
N LEU A 188 -19.48 -14.31 -14.95
CA LEU A 188 -20.87 -13.89 -14.90
C LEU A 188 -21.00 -12.72 -13.91
N LEU A 189 -21.67 -11.65 -14.33
CA LEU A 189 -21.94 -10.47 -13.50
C LEU A 189 -23.32 -10.60 -12.82
N GLY A 190 -23.52 -9.87 -11.73
CA GLY A 190 -24.79 -9.85 -10.97
C GLY A 190 -26.04 -9.47 -11.76
N ASP A 191 -25.88 -8.74 -12.88
CA ASP A 191 -26.96 -8.38 -13.81
C ASP A 191 -27.29 -9.50 -14.84
N GLY A 192 -26.54 -10.60 -14.83
CA GLY A 192 -26.67 -11.73 -15.74
C GLY A 192 -25.89 -11.60 -17.05
N THR A 193 -25.05 -10.56 -17.19
CA THR A 193 -24.10 -10.42 -18.31
C THR A 193 -23.02 -11.50 -18.23
N GLU A 194 -22.65 -12.07 -19.38
CA GLU A 194 -21.54 -13.02 -19.49
C GLU A 194 -20.35 -12.37 -20.21
N VAL A 195 -19.19 -12.36 -19.55
CA VAL A 195 -17.93 -11.85 -20.07
C VAL A 195 -17.00 -13.04 -20.31
N ARG A 196 -16.60 -13.31 -21.56
CA ARG A 196 -15.58 -14.30 -21.91
C ARG A 196 -14.22 -13.66 -22.02
N TYR A 197 -13.18 -14.44 -21.70
CA TYR A 197 -11.79 -14.02 -21.77
C TYR A 197 -10.89 -15.04 -22.47
N GLU A 198 -9.81 -14.59 -23.07
CA GLU A 198 -8.70 -15.47 -23.49
C GLU A 198 -7.68 -15.61 -22.36
N ARG A 199 -7.40 -14.51 -21.64
CA ARG A 199 -6.61 -14.47 -20.40
C ARG A 199 -7.33 -13.66 -19.33
N CYS A 200 -7.29 -14.12 -18.09
CA CYS A 200 -7.86 -13.39 -16.96
C CYS A 200 -6.87 -13.22 -15.82
N LEU A 201 -6.96 -12.10 -15.10
CA LEU A 201 -6.23 -11.81 -13.88
C LEU A 201 -7.19 -11.54 -12.72
N ILE A 202 -6.98 -12.21 -11.59
CA ILE A 202 -7.56 -11.82 -10.31
C ILE A 202 -6.52 -10.97 -9.56
N ALA A 203 -6.78 -9.67 -9.44
CA ALA A 203 -5.94 -8.67 -8.79
C ALA A 203 -6.72 -7.85 -7.75
N SER A 204 -7.76 -8.44 -7.16
CA SER A 204 -8.53 -7.83 -6.08
C SER A 204 -7.65 -7.62 -4.85
N ALA A 205 -7.70 -6.42 -4.26
CA ALA A 205 -6.91 -6.10 -3.07
C ALA A 205 -7.35 -6.87 -1.81
N GLY A 206 -8.54 -7.50 -1.82
CA GLY A 206 -9.16 -8.14 -0.66
C GLY A 206 -10.08 -7.17 0.08
N ARG A 207 -10.49 -7.54 1.30
CA ARG A 207 -11.24 -6.66 2.21
C ARG A 207 -10.53 -6.59 3.56
N PRO A 208 -10.54 -5.47 4.29
CA PRO A 208 -10.04 -5.44 5.66
C PRO A 208 -10.66 -6.58 6.46
N ARG A 209 -9.85 -7.33 7.20
CA ARG A 209 -10.38 -8.36 8.08
C ARG A 209 -11.28 -7.68 9.11
N HIS A 210 -12.54 -8.11 9.18
CA HIS A 210 -13.47 -7.65 10.21
C HIS A 210 -12.83 -7.80 11.60
N PHE A 211 -12.96 -6.77 12.44
CA PHE A 211 -12.56 -6.85 13.84
C PHE A 211 -13.43 -7.91 14.52
N TYR A 212 -12.86 -8.76 15.38
CA TYR A 212 -13.60 -9.84 16.05
C TYR A 212 -14.73 -9.32 16.97
N VAL A 213 -14.64 -8.06 17.41
CA VAL A 213 -15.66 -7.32 18.17
C VAL A 213 -16.77 -6.77 17.26
N LEU A 214 -16.47 -6.61 15.97
CA LEU A 214 -17.26 -5.90 15.00
C LEU A 214 -17.51 -6.81 13.79
N ASP A 215 -18.62 -7.54 13.82
CA ASP A 215 -19.37 -7.66 12.56
C ASP A 215 -19.63 -6.20 12.13
N SER A 216 -18.91 -5.72 11.11
CA SER A 216 -19.05 -4.33 10.64
C SER A 216 -20.48 -4.02 10.22
N ASP A 217 -21.18 -5.06 9.77
CA ASP A 217 -22.58 -5.07 9.35
C ASP A 217 -23.55 -4.94 10.55
N ARG A 218 -23.02 -4.94 11.79
CA ARG A 218 -23.72 -4.70 13.06
C ARG A 218 -23.19 -3.48 13.83
N VAL A 219 -22.26 -2.70 13.28
CA VAL A 219 -21.92 -1.39 13.88
C VAL A 219 -23.21 -0.56 13.89
N SER A 220 -23.57 -0.03 15.05
CA SER A 220 -24.79 0.79 15.19
C SER A 220 -24.77 1.93 14.19
N TYR A 221 -25.92 2.24 13.58
CA TYR A 221 -26.01 3.36 12.64
C TYR A 221 -25.52 4.68 13.28
N ALA A 222 -25.76 4.87 14.58
CA ALA A 222 -25.29 6.02 15.36
C ALA A 222 -23.75 6.15 15.43
N LEU A 223 -23.00 5.06 15.20
CA LEU A 223 -21.53 5.06 15.20
C LEU A 223 -20.91 5.26 13.82
N LYS A 224 -21.71 5.27 12.75
CA LYS A 224 -21.21 5.21 11.36
C LYS A 224 -20.28 6.37 11.01
N ASP A 225 -20.62 7.57 11.47
CA ASP A 225 -19.86 8.78 11.16
C ASP A 225 -18.73 9.05 12.18
N ARG A 226 -18.61 8.20 13.21
CA ARG A 226 -17.66 8.28 14.33
C ARG A 226 -16.65 7.13 14.36
N VAL A 227 -16.75 6.18 13.42
CA VAL A 227 -15.90 5.00 13.30
C VAL A 227 -15.26 4.93 11.91
N ASN A 228 -13.94 4.80 11.87
CA ASN A 228 -13.14 4.82 10.66
C ASN A 228 -12.33 3.53 10.50
N THR A 229 -12.37 2.90 9.32
CA THR A 229 -11.72 1.59 9.09
C THR A 229 -10.35 1.67 8.43
N CYS A 230 -9.81 2.87 8.17
CA CYS A 230 -8.53 3.07 7.47
C CYS A 230 -8.39 2.16 6.24
N THR A 231 -9.40 2.12 5.38
CA THR A 231 -9.53 1.18 4.25
C THR A 231 -9.44 1.90 2.91
N THR A 232 -10.23 2.94 2.72
CA THR A 232 -10.37 3.67 1.47
C THR A 232 -9.65 5.01 1.53
N ARG A 233 -9.32 5.64 0.38
CA ARG A 233 -8.81 7.03 0.36
C ARG A 233 -9.73 7.99 1.14
N ALA A 234 -11.05 7.81 1.03
CA ALA A 234 -12.02 8.61 1.76
C ALA A 234 -11.90 8.46 3.28
N ASP A 235 -11.48 7.29 3.78
CA ASP A 235 -11.24 7.07 5.21
C ASP A 235 -10.06 7.91 5.71
N PHE A 236 -8.94 7.94 4.96
CA PHE A 236 -7.78 8.77 5.28
C PHE A 236 -8.07 10.27 5.09
N ALA A 237 -8.91 10.64 4.12
CA ALA A 237 -9.34 12.02 3.92
C ALA A 237 -10.15 12.52 5.13
N ARG A 238 -11.10 11.71 5.63
CA ARG A 238 -11.84 12.01 6.87
C ARG A 238 -10.94 12.15 8.09
N LEU A 239 -9.84 11.38 8.18
CA LEU A 239 -8.84 11.55 9.25
C LEU A 239 -8.10 12.89 9.14
N GLY A 240 -7.69 13.30 7.94
CA GLY A 240 -7.09 14.62 7.72
C GLY A 240 -8.06 15.76 8.11
N GLN A 241 -9.34 15.61 7.75
CA GLN A 241 -10.40 16.58 7.98
C GLN A 241 -10.89 16.68 9.43
N LEU A 242 -10.42 15.82 10.37
CA LEU A 242 -10.74 15.97 11.80
C LEU A 242 -10.35 17.35 12.36
N ALA A 243 -9.34 18.00 11.77
CA ALA A 243 -8.97 19.38 12.10
C ALA A 243 -9.92 20.45 11.53
N ALA A 244 -10.47 20.21 10.34
CA ALA A 244 -11.21 21.21 9.56
C ALA A 244 -12.66 21.36 10.02
N GLY A 245 -13.21 20.36 10.72
CA GLY A 245 -14.62 20.27 11.09
C GLY A 245 -15.12 21.20 12.20
N GLY A 246 -14.27 22.04 12.80
CA GLY A 246 -14.70 23.03 13.78
C GLY A 246 -15.01 22.48 15.19
N GLY A 247 -14.12 21.67 15.76
CA GLY A 247 -14.06 21.45 17.22
C GLY A 247 -14.82 20.25 17.80
N ASP A 248 -15.71 19.59 17.06
CA ASP A 248 -16.55 18.47 17.56
C ASP A 248 -15.81 17.13 17.79
N VAL A 249 -14.49 17.09 17.58
CA VAL A 249 -13.61 15.95 17.88
C VAL A 249 -12.41 16.49 18.65
N GLN A 250 -12.22 16.03 19.89
CA GLN A 250 -11.10 16.39 20.77
C GLN A 250 -10.23 15.18 21.11
N SER A 251 -10.68 13.97 20.80
CA SER A 251 -10.03 12.72 21.15
C SER A 251 -10.28 11.62 20.12
N VAL A 252 -9.21 10.88 19.79
CA VAL A 252 -9.24 9.81 18.80
C VAL A 252 -8.63 8.55 19.40
N LEU A 253 -9.39 7.44 19.39
CA LEU A 253 -8.92 6.13 19.85
C LEU A 253 -8.56 5.23 18.66
N VAL A 254 -7.27 5.04 18.43
CA VAL A 254 -6.73 4.11 17.44
C VAL A 254 -6.63 2.71 18.05
N ILE A 255 -7.32 1.75 17.45
CA ILE A 255 -7.40 0.36 17.89
C ILE A 255 -6.50 -0.52 17.00
N GLY A 256 -5.49 -1.11 17.63
CA GLY A 256 -4.53 -2.04 17.03
C GLY A 256 -3.20 -1.40 16.64
N ALA A 257 -2.15 -1.68 17.40
CA ALA A 257 -0.79 -1.17 17.15
C ALA A 257 0.04 -2.08 16.22
N GLY A 258 -0.52 -2.43 15.06
CA GLY A 258 0.32 -2.80 13.92
C GLY A 258 0.99 -1.56 13.32
N PHE A 259 1.89 -1.73 12.35
CA PHE A 259 2.57 -0.60 11.68
C PHE A 259 1.59 0.50 11.23
N LEU A 260 0.53 0.17 10.47
CA LEU A 260 -0.54 1.11 10.07
C LEU A 260 -1.15 1.88 11.26
N GLY A 261 -1.42 1.21 12.39
CA GLY A 261 -1.98 1.87 13.57
C GLY A 261 -0.98 2.79 14.28
N CYS A 262 0.31 2.45 14.25
CA CYS A 262 1.38 3.31 14.76
C CYS A 262 1.57 4.53 13.84
N GLU A 263 1.55 4.33 12.51
CA GLU A 263 1.63 5.39 11.51
C GLU A 263 0.47 6.38 11.63
N VAL A 264 -0.77 5.90 11.68
CA VAL A 264 -1.97 6.75 11.84
C VAL A 264 -1.98 7.47 13.19
N ALA A 265 -1.66 6.78 14.29
CA ALA A 265 -1.58 7.43 15.61
C ALA A 265 -0.46 8.48 15.67
N CYS A 266 0.70 8.23 15.07
CA CYS A 266 1.76 9.22 14.96
C CYS A 266 1.32 10.42 14.10
N ALA A 267 0.74 10.17 12.92
CA ALA A 267 0.33 11.23 12.01
C ALA A 267 -0.69 12.17 12.67
N LEU A 268 -1.71 11.63 13.34
CA LEU A 268 -2.72 12.42 14.06
C LEU A 268 -2.17 13.17 15.28
N ALA A 269 -1.09 12.69 15.90
CA ALA A 269 -0.50 13.33 17.08
C ALA A 269 0.61 14.35 16.76
N THR A 270 1.12 14.37 15.52
CA THR A 270 2.26 15.24 15.13
C THR A 270 1.97 16.16 13.95
N ASP A 271 0.76 16.16 13.39
CA ASP A 271 0.33 17.14 12.40
C ASP A 271 -0.18 18.39 13.13
N GLU A 272 0.40 19.56 12.86
CA GLU A 272 0.08 20.82 13.56
C GLU A 272 -1.40 21.21 13.44
N ARG A 273 -2.11 20.72 12.41
CA ARG A 273 -3.56 20.93 12.26
C ARG A 273 -4.36 20.18 13.33
N HIS A 274 -3.80 19.11 13.89
CA HIS A 274 -4.40 18.22 14.88
C HIS A 274 -3.94 18.51 16.31
N ASP A 275 -3.29 19.64 16.60
CA ASP A 275 -2.76 20.02 17.95
C ASP A 275 -3.77 19.93 19.12
N HIS A 276 -5.07 19.95 18.83
CA HIS A 276 -6.15 19.79 19.83
C HIS A 276 -6.53 18.32 20.10
N LEU A 277 -6.16 17.39 19.22
CA LEU A 277 -6.57 15.99 19.28
C LEU A 277 -5.74 15.16 20.26
N LYS A 278 -6.40 14.61 21.28
CA LYS A 278 -5.84 13.61 22.18
C LYS A 278 -5.87 12.24 21.52
N THR A 279 -4.74 11.81 20.97
CA THR A 279 -4.64 10.50 20.30
C THR A 279 -4.26 9.39 21.28
N LYS A 280 -5.12 8.39 21.41
CA LYS A 280 -4.90 7.15 22.20
C LYS A 280 -4.64 5.98 21.26
N LEU A 281 -3.72 5.07 21.61
CA LEU A 281 -3.41 3.87 20.85
C LEU A 281 -3.56 2.62 21.72
N VAL A 282 -4.63 1.84 21.51
CA VAL A 282 -5.00 0.67 22.34
C VAL A 282 -4.82 -0.66 21.61
N PHE A 283 -4.22 -1.66 22.26
CA PHE A 283 -3.86 -2.94 21.63
C PHE A 283 -3.57 -4.05 22.66
N VAL A 284 -3.54 -5.30 22.16
CA VAL A 284 -3.46 -6.53 22.98
C VAL A 284 -2.04 -6.86 23.42
N GLU A 285 -1.06 -6.49 22.59
CA GLU A 285 0.36 -6.72 22.82
C GLU A 285 0.93 -5.82 23.95
N HIS A 286 2.12 -6.16 24.46
CA HIS A 286 2.80 -5.39 25.49
C HIS A 286 3.38 -4.06 24.98
N ALA A 287 3.70 -3.98 23.69
CA ALA A 287 4.27 -2.80 23.04
C ALA A 287 3.86 -2.71 21.55
N PRO A 288 3.92 -1.52 20.93
CA PRO A 288 3.56 -1.31 19.53
C PRO A 288 4.41 -2.14 18.57
N ALA A 289 3.78 -2.67 17.53
CA ALA A 289 4.37 -3.55 16.52
C ALA A 289 5.13 -4.79 17.07
N ALA A 290 4.90 -5.21 18.32
CA ALA A 290 5.64 -6.28 19.00
C ALA A 290 5.49 -7.70 18.40
N ARG A 291 4.66 -7.89 17.36
CA ARG A 291 4.66 -9.13 16.54
C ARG A 291 5.75 -9.14 15.46
N ALA A 292 6.22 -7.97 15.06
CA ALA A 292 7.26 -7.79 14.06
C ALA A 292 8.58 -7.37 14.70
N LEU A 293 8.55 -6.40 15.63
CA LEU A 293 9.73 -5.86 16.29
C LEU A 293 10.17 -6.73 17.50
N PRO A 294 11.48 -6.90 17.73
CA PRO A 294 11.98 -7.44 19.00
C PRO A 294 11.57 -6.54 20.18
N PRO A 295 11.46 -7.07 21.42
CA PRO A 295 10.94 -6.32 22.56
C PRO A 295 11.60 -4.95 22.77
N TYR A 296 12.93 -4.87 22.74
CA TYR A 296 13.66 -3.61 22.95
C TYR A 296 13.36 -2.53 21.90
N MET A 297 12.95 -2.91 20.69
CA MET A 297 12.53 -2.00 19.62
C MET A 297 11.06 -1.63 19.72
N ALA A 298 10.20 -2.56 20.15
CA ALA A 298 8.81 -2.27 20.45
C ALA A 298 8.70 -1.26 21.61
N ASP A 299 9.52 -1.43 22.66
CA ASP A 299 9.63 -0.50 23.79
C ASP A 299 10.21 0.88 23.39
N GLU A 300 11.17 0.92 22.46
CA GLU A 300 11.69 2.16 21.89
C GLU A 300 10.61 2.90 21.08
N LEU A 301 9.87 2.17 20.23
CA LEU A 301 8.74 2.73 19.47
C LEU A 301 7.64 3.25 20.40
N ALA A 302 7.28 2.51 21.46
CA ALA A 302 6.36 2.98 22.49
C ALA A 302 6.81 4.31 23.10
N ARG A 303 8.08 4.39 23.54
CA ARG A 303 8.66 5.60 24.14
C ARG A 303 8.71 6.78 23.15
N ARG A 304 8.93 6.53 21.86
CA ARG A 304 8.88 7.55 20.82
C ARG A 304 7.46 8.09 20.61
N LEU A 305 6.48 7.19 20.44
CA LEU A 305 5.07 7.56 20.27
C LEU A 305 4.53 8.35 21.49
N SER A 306 4.85 7.94 22.72
CA SER A 306 4.44 8.69 23.92
C SER A 306 5.13 10.05 24.07
N ARG A 307 6.34 10.23 23.56
CA ARG A 307 6.99 11.56 23.49
C ARG A 307 6.37 12.47 22.44
N ALA A 308 5.78 11.89 21.41
CA ALA A 308 5.04 12.57 20.34
C ALA A 308 3.54 12.76 20.67
N GLY A 309 3.13 12.65 21.94
CA GLY A 309 1.76 12.93 22.38
C GLY A 309 0.77 11.77 22.32
N VAL A 310 1.18 10.57 21.86
CA VAL A 310 0.28 9.41 21.81
C VAL A 310 0.17 8.73 23.19
N GLU A 311 -1.05 8.64 23.72
CA GLU A 311 -1.36 7.83 24.91
C GLU A 311 -1.35 6.33 24.53
N VAL A 312 -0.25 5.64 24.85
CA VAL A 312 -0.05 4.22 24.50
C VAL A 312 -0.67 3.33 25.57
N VAL A 313 -1.66 2.51 25.19
CA VAL A 313 -2.48 1.67 26.09
C VAL A 313 -2.31 0.16 25.77
N PRO A 314 -1.25 -0.49 26.29
CA PRO A 314 -0.95 -1.89 26.01
C PRO A 314 -1.74 -2.90 26.87
N ASP A 315 -1.66 -4.18 26.48
CA ASP A 315 -2.34 -5.33 27.11
C ASP A 315 -3.86 -5.15 27.28
N ARG A 316 -4.52 -4.51 26.31
CA ARG A 316 -5.96 -4.27 26.25
C ARG A 316 -6.60 -4.91 25.01
N LEU A 317 -7.37 -5.97 25.26
CA LEU A 317 -8.32 -6.55 24.31
C LEU A 317 -9.58 -5.69 24.30
N VAL A 318 -9.93 -5.12 23.14
CA VAL A 318 -11.23 -4.46 22.95
C VAL A 318 -12.33 -5.53 22.97
N THR A 319 -13.42 -5.28 23.69
CA THR A 319 -14.53 -6.24 23.89
C THR A 319 -15.86 -5.72 23.37
N SER A 320 -16.04 -4.39 23.27
CA SER A 320 -17.23 -3.78 22.66
C SER A 320 -16.96 -2.37 22.14
N LEU A 321 -17.82 -1.91 21.24
CA LEU A 321 -17.85 -0.55 20.70
C LEU A 321 -19.31 -0.07 20.76
N ARG A 322 -19.60 1.03 21.46
CA ARG A 322 -20.96 1.54 21.69
C ARG A 322 -20.98 3.06 21.48
N PRO A 323 -22.12 3.66 21.09
CA PRO A 323 -22.30 5.11 21.23
C PRO A 323 -22.03 5.51 22.68
N SER A 324 -21.53 6.73 22.89
CA SER A 324 -21.62 7.38 24.20
C SER A 324 -23.11 7.50 24.60
N VAL A 325 -23.39 7.46 25.89
CA VAL A 325 -24.73 7.67 26.44
C VAL A 325 -24.55 8.48 27.71
N ASP A 326 -25.00 9.74 27.69
CA ASP A 326 -25.13 10.54 28.89
C ASP A 326 -26.42 10.16 29.62
N ASP A 327 -26.31 9.84 30.91
CA ASP A 327 -27.44 9.44 31.75
C ASP A 327 -28.31 10.64 32.20
N GLU A 328 -27.85 11.88 32.01
CA GLU A 328 -28.49 13.10 32.55
C GLU A 328 -29.35 13.88 31.54
N ASP A 329 -29.03 13.86 30.24
CA ASP A 329 -29.81 14.51 29.18
C ASP A 329 -30.05 13.55 28.00
N ASN A 330 -31.27 13.55 27.43
CA ASN A 330 -31.66 12.68 26.31
C ASN A 330 -31.08 13.11 24.94
N GLU A 331 -30.05 13.97 24.94
CA GLU A 331 -29.26 14.26 23.74
C GLU A 331 -28.11 13.24 23.70
N SER A 332 -28.09 12.40 22.65
CA SER A 332 -27.04 11.40 22.51
C SER A 332 -25.70 12.08 22.26
N ASP A 333 -24.83 12.11 23.27
CA ASP A 333 -23.46 12.54 23.05
C ASP A 333 -22.84 11.69 21.92
N SER A 334 -22.14 12.39 21.04
CA SER A 334 -21.77 11.86 19.73
C SER A 334 -20.47 11.05 19.75
N GLY A 335 -19.93 10.77 20.93
CA GLY A 335 -18.73 9.97 21.13
C GLY A 335 -18.91 8.45 21.02
N VAL A 336 -17.82 7.73 21.31
CA VAL A 336 -17.69 6.29 21.21
C VAL A 336 -17.09 5.73 22.50
N THR A 337 -17.85 4.88 23.20
CA THR A 337 -17.39 4.13 24.37
C THR A 337 -16.86 2.77 23.94
N VAL A 338 -15.61 2.47 24.31
CA VAL A 338 -14.92 1.25 23.92
C VAL A 338 -14.60 0.40 25.16
N GLY A 339 -15.31 -0.72 25.31
CA GLY A 339 -15.03 -1.68 26.39
C GLY A 339 -13.69 -2.38 26.15
N VAL A 340 -12.85 -2.48 27.19
CA VAL A 340 -11.56 -3.16 27.15
C VAL A 340 -11.34 -4.07 28.36
N LEU A 341 -10.76 -5.24 28.10
CA LEU A 341 -10.30 -6.21 29.09
C LEU A 341 -8.78 -6.36 28.98
N GLY A 342 -8.07 -6.57 30.09
CA GLY A 342 -6.66 -6.91 30.06
C GLY A 342 -6.37 -8.17 30.88
N LYS A 343 -5.29 -8.88 30.55
CA LYS A 343 -4.79 -9.92 31.44
C LYS A 343 -4.30 -9.23 32.73
N ASP A 344 -4.80 -9.68 33.88
CA ASP A 344 -4.47 -9.13 35.20
C ASP A 344 -4.81 -7.62 35.39
N LYS A 345 -5.67 -7.06 34.50
CA LYS A 345 -6.20 -5.69 34.58
C LYS A 345 -7.73 -5.73 34.60
N PRO A 346 -8.43 -4.88 35.38
CA PRO A 346 -9.89 -4.87 35.42
C PRO A 346 -10.49 -4.53 34.04
N GLU A 347 -11.72 -4.99 33.80
CA GLU A 347 -12.52 -4.50 32.67
C GLU A 347 -12.85 -3.02 32.89
N THR A 348 -12.68 -2.20 31.86
CA THR A 348 -12.88 -0.74 31.88
C THR A 348 -13.41 -0.27 30.53
N SER A 349 -14.07 0.88 30.49
CA SER A 349 -14.32 1.63 29.24
C SER A 349 -13.14 2.54 28.90
N LEU A 350 -13.00 2.87 27.61
CA LEU A 350 -12.21 3.97 27.09
C LEU A 350 -13.11 4.81 26.19
N ASP A 351 -13.32 6.06 26.55
CA ASP A 351 -14.15 6.98 25.78
C ASP A 351 -13.28 7.87 24.87
N ALA A 352 -13.81 8.15 23.67
CA ALA A 352 -13.24 9.05 22.68
C ALA A 352 -14.32 9.55 21.69
N ASP A 353 -14.10 10.71 21.08
CA ASP A 353 -15.04 11.32 20.12
C ASP A 353 -14.99 10.67 18.73
N TYR A 354 -13.96 9.86 18.47
CA TYR A 354 -13.73 9.17 17.21
C TYR A 354 -12.93 7.88 17.41
N ALA A 355 -13.29 6.79 16.73
CA ALA A 355 -12.60 5.51 16.82
C ALA A 355 -12.02 5.07 15.47
N VAL A 356 -10.77 4.60 15.47
CA VAL A 356 -10.04 4.20 14.25
C VAL A 356 -9.63 2.73 14.35
N LEU A 357 -10.02 1.93 13.37
CA LEU A 357 -9.87 0.47 13.34
C LEU A 357 -8.70 0.08 12.41
N ALA A 358 -7.47 0.29 12.88
CA ALA A 358 -6.25 0.21 12.07
C ALA A 358 -5.73 -1.23 11.82
N SER A 359 -6.55 -2.08 11.19
CA SER A 359 -6.17 -3.46 10.87
C SER A 359 -5.11 -3.53 9.76
N THR A 360 -3.91 -4.02 10.08
CA THR A 360 -2.87 -4.39 9.10
C THR A 360 -3.18 -5.68 8.32
N HIS A 361 -4.30 -6.34 8.59
CA HIS A 361 -4.66 -7.62 7.97
C HIS A 361 -5.84 -7.45 7.02
N THR A 362 -5.60 -7.75 5.75
CA THR A 362 -6.65 -7.89 4.73
C THR A 362 -7.04 -9.36 4.60
N ASP A 363 -8.33 -9.64 4.68
CA ASP A 363 -8.94 -10.90 4.28
C ASP A 363 -8.83 -11.04 2.74
N PRO A 364 -8.11 -12.05 2.23
CA PRO A 364 -8.01 -12.31 0.80
C PRO A 364 -9.26 -13.05 0.26
N ALA A 365 -10.37 -13.10 1.00
CA ALA A 365 -11.68 -13.50 0.54
C ALA A 365 -12.17 -12.58 -0.60
N THR A 366 -11.61 -12.82 -1.78
CA THR A 366 -12.09 -12.31 -3.05
C THR A 366 -13.60 -12.56 -3.10
N THR A 367 -14.39 -11.54 -3.42
CA THR A 367 -15.86 -11.66 -3.47
C THR A 367 -16.34 -12.30 -4.76
N LEU A 368 -15.58 -13.32 -5.16
CA LEU A 368 -15.80 -14.23 -6.25
C LEU A 368 -16.64 -15.37 -5.70
N ARG A 369 -17.92 -15.36 -6.07
CA ARG A 369 -18.79 -16.51 -5.89
C ARG A 369 -18.47 -17.46 -7.03
N MET A 370 -17.39 -18.24 -6.89
CA MET A 370 -17.06 -19.31 -7.84
C MET A 370 -18.30 -20.17 -8.08
N GLY A 371 -18.59 -20.47 -9.34
CA GLY A 371 -19.94 -20.89 -9.74
C GLY A 371 -20.40 -22.23 -9.19
N ARG A 372 -21.64 -22.61 -9.52
CA ARG A 372 -22.30 -23.84 -9.05
C ARG A 372 -21.56 -25.14 -9.47
N ALA A 373 -20.53 -25.49 -8.72
CA ALA A 373 -19.83 -26.77 -8.76
C ALA A 373 -19.60 -27.26 -7.31
N THR A 374 -20.67 -27.73 -6.68
CA THR A 374 -20.75 -28.19 -5.26
C THR A 374 -20.55 -27.08 -4.20
N ARG A 375 -20.75 -27.42 -2.92
CA ARG A 375 -20.70 -26.48 -1.78
C ARG A 375 -19.28 -26.09 -1.35
N ALA A 376 -18.24 -26.54 -2.07
CA ALA A 376 -16.84 -26.18 -1.82
C ALA A 376 -16.27 -25.49 -3.07
N GLY A 377 -15.82 -24.25 -2.90
CA GLY A 377 -15.30 -23.30 -3.90
C GLY A 377 -15.02 -23.83 -5.31
N GLY A 378 -15.81 -23.38 -6.29
CA GLY A 378 -15.74 -23.84 -7.68
C GLY A 378 -14.37 -23.71 -8.35
N GLY A 379 -13.62 -24.81 -8.38
CA GLY A 379 -12.51 -25.07 -9.31
C GLY A 379 -11.16 -24.43 -9.02
N LEU A 380 -11.02 -23.55 -8.02
CA LEU A 380 -9.74 -22.93 -7.67
C LEU A 380 -9.31 -23.28 -6.24
N GLU A 381 -8.06 -23.74 -6.11
CA GLU A 381 -7.43 -24.08 -4.84
C GLU A 381 -7.21 -22.80 -3.99
N ARG A 382 -7.53 -22.90 -2.69
CA ARG A 382 -7.31 -21.86 -1.69
C ARG A 382 -6.29 -22.33 -0.66
N ASP A 383 -5.41 -21.43 -0.24
CA ASP A 383 -4.43 -21.73 0.80
C ASP A 383 -5.09 -21.60 2.17
N GLU A 384 -5.35 -22.72 2.84
CA GLU A 384 -5.97 -22.74 4.18
C GLU A 384 -5.10 -22.09 5.27
N LYS A 385 -3.77 -22.03 5.07
CA LYS A 385 -2.82 -21.53 6.07
C LYS A 385 -2.58 -20.03 5.92
N ASN A 386 -2.31 -19.57 4.70
CA ASN A 386 -1.94 -18.17 4.41
C ASN A 386 -3.14 -17.33 3.89
N GLY A 387 -4.22 -17.99 3.49
CA GLY A 387 -5.30 -17.39 2.72
C GLY A 387 -4.92 -17.13 1.25
N GLY A 388 -5.92 -16.74 0.45
CA GLY A 388 -5.75 -16.41 -0.97
C GLY A 388 -5.88 -17.61 -1.90
N LEU A 389 -5.79 -17.34 -3.20
CA LEU A 389 -5.84 -18.32 -4.28
C LEU A 389 -4.44 -18.87 -4.54
N VAL A 390 -4.31 -20.19 -4.62
CA VAL A 390 -3.03 -20.84 -4.90
C VAL A 390 -2.62 -20.62 -6.34
N VAL A 391 -1.38 -20.16 -6.54
CA VAL A 391 -0.75 -20.08 -7.87
C VAL A 391 0.55 -20.89 -7.95
N ASN A 392 0.92 -21.22 -9.19
CA ASN A 392 2.22 -21.77 -9.56
C ASN A 392 3.33 -20.70 -9.58
N ALA A 393 4.55 -21.10 -9.92
CA ALA A 393 5.71 -20.20 -9.97
C ALA A 393 5.64 -19.10 -11.05
N GLN A 394 4.68 -19.14 -11.97
CA GLN A 394 4.42 -18.15 -13.02
C GLN A 394 3.18 -17.28 -12.73
N LEU A 395 2.64 -17.36 -11.50
CA LEU A 395 1.44 -16.65 -11.02
C LEU A 395 0.13 -17.10 -11.71
N GLU A 396 0.14 -18.27 -12.34
CA GLU A 396 -1.05 -18.90 -12.92
C GLU A 396 -1.69 -19.86 -11.90
N ALA A 397 -3.01 -19.77 -11.70
CA ALA A 397 -3.77 -20.69 -10.86
C ALA A 397 -4.23 -21.90 -11.66
N VAL A 398 -4.74 -21.66 -12.88
CA VAL A 398 -5.21 -22.64 -13.86
C VAL A 398 -5.00 -22.05 -15.26
N SER A 399 -4.93 -22.87 -16.30
CA SER A 399 -4.60 -22.46 -17.68
C SER A 399 -5.32 -21.19 -18.13
N GLY A 400 -4.58 -20.09 -18.31
CA GLY A 400 -5.10 -18.80 -18.75
C GLY A 400 -5.69 -17.89 -17.66
N LEU A 401 -5.75 -18.33 -16.40
CA LEU A 401 -6.17 -17.54 -15.24
C LEU A 401 -5.01 -17.32 -14.26
N PHE A 402 -4.66 -16.06 -14.07
CA PHE A 402 -3.57 -15.59 -13.23
C PHE A 402 -4.10 -14.92 -11.96
N VAL A 403 -3.27 -14.86 -10.91
CA VAL A 403 -3.58 -14.13 -9.67
C VAL A 403 -2.36 -13.33 -9.25
N ALA A 404 -2.56 -12.06 -8.87
CA ALA A 404 -1.51 -11.16 -8.43
C ALA A 404 -1.91 -10.33 -7.20
N GLY A 405 -0.91 -9.74 -6.54
CA GLY A 405 -1.07 -8.97 -5.32
C GLY A 405 -1.69 -9.77 -4.18
N ASN A 406 -2.46 -9.08 -3.35
CA ASN A 406 -3.01 -9.56 -2.08
C ASN A 406 -3.84 -10.85 -2.18
N ALA A 407 -4.39 -11.15 -3.35
CA ALA A 407 -5.18 -12.36 -3.62
C ALA A 407 -4.32 -13.62 -3.84
N ALA A 408 -3.03 -13.49 -4.17
CA ALA A 408 -2.17 -14.61 -4.54
C ALA A 408 -1.45 -15.25 -3.33
N SER A 409 -1.72 -16.53 -3.09
CA SER A 409 -0.78 -17.41 -2.37
C SER A 409 0.23 -17.97 -3.38
N TYR A 410 1.41 -17.38 -3.42
CA TYR A 410 2.48 -17.75 -4.35
C TYR A 410 3.55 -18.59 -3.64
N TYR A 411 4.37 -19.30 -4.44
CA TYR A 411 5.54 -19.99 -3.92
C TYR A 411 6.75 -19.04 -3.96
N ASP A 412 7.15 -18.55 -2.79
CA ASP A 412 8.41 -17.84 -2.60
C ASP A 412 9.57 -18.88 -2.64
N PRO A 413 10.55 -18.78 -3.56
CA PRO A 413 11.67 -19.72 -3.64
C PRO A 413 12.53 -19.79 -2.36
N TYR A 414 12.41 -18.78 -1.51
CA TYR A 414 13.17 -18.61 -0.28
C TYR A 414 12.36 -19.10 0.92
N LEU A 415 11.13 -18.60 1.06
CA LEU A 415 10.30 -18.80 2.26
C LEU A 415 9.18 -19.83 2.08
N GLY A 416 9.04 -20.42 0.90
CA GLY A 416 8.00 -21.41 0.58
C GLY A 416 6.67 -20.74 0.23
N ARG A 417 5.55 -21.46 0.37
CA ARG A 417 4.24 -20.91 0.04
C ARG A 417 3.83 -19.83 1.05
N ARG A 418 3.57 -18.62 0.57
CA ARG A 418 3.17 -17.45 1.36
C ARG A 418 2.21 -16.54 0.58
N ARG A 419 1.54 -15.66 1.33
CA ARG A 419 0.79 -14.50 0.81
C ARG A 419 1.44 -13.24 1.34
N VAL A 420 1.48 -12.17 0.54
CA VAL A 420 1.99 -10.86 0.96
C VAL A 420 0.97 -9.78 0.59
N ASP A 421 0.71 -8.86 1.51
CA ASP A 421 -0.30 -7.81 1.42
C ASP A 421 0.40 -6.44 1.46
N ARG A 422 1.14 -6.11 0.39
CA ARG A 422 2.07 -4.96 0.34
C ARG A 422 2.18 -4.39 -1.07
N TYR A 423 2.42 -3.08 -1.15
CA TYR A 423 2.59 -2.33 -2.40
C TYR A 423 3.65 -2.95 -3.34
N ASP A 424 4.87 -3.18 -2.87
CA ASP A 424 5.97 -3.73 -3.68
C ASP A 424 5.66 -5.15 -4.20
N HIS A 425 4.93 -5.97 -3.44
CA HIS A 425 4.43 -7.25 -3.94
C HIS A 425 3.39 -7.06 -5.05
N ALA A 426 2.41 -6.17 -4.84
CA ALA A 426 1.33 -5.91 -5.80
C ALA A 426 1.87 -5.44 -7.15
N VAL A 427 2.80 -4.47 -7.16
CA VAL A 427 3.46 -3.99 -8.40
C VAL A 427 4.20 -5.12 -9.09
N ASN A 428 5.13 -5.79 -8.42
CA ASN A 428 6.02 -6.77 -9.06
C ASN A 428 5.30 -8.06 -9.49
N SER A 429 4.28 -8.49 -8.75
CA SER A 429 3.44 -9.62 -9.14
C SER A 429 2.50 -9.26 -10.29
N GLY A 430 1.90 -8.08 -10.29
CA GLY A 430 1.09 -7.56 -11.40
C GLY A 430 1.90 -7.47 -12.71
N LEU A 431 3.07 -6.83 -12.67
CA LEU A 431 4.01 -6.76 -13.81
C LEU A 431 4.41 -8.15 -14.34
N THR A 432 4.55 -9.15 -13.46
CA THR A 432 4.93 -10.52 -13.84
C THR A 432 3.75 -11.27 -14.44
N ALA A 433 2.57 -11.17 -13.83
CA ALA A 433 1.34 -11.80 -14.32
C ALA A 433 0.91 -11.22 -15.69
N GLY A 434 0.91 -9.89 -15.85
CA GLY A 434 0.57 -9.24 -17.12
C GLY A 434 1.48 -9.67 -18.28
N ARG A 435 2.81 -9.69 -18.06
CA ARG A 435 3.76 -10.20 -19.06
C ARG A 435 3.53 -11.68 -19.37
N ASN A 436 3.20 -12.49 -18.38
CA ASN A 436 2.91 -13.92 -18.58
C ASN A 436 1.59 -14.14 -19.33
N MET A 437 0.54 -13.34 -19.07
CA MET A 437 -0.71 -13.35 -19.83
C MET A 437 -0.46 -13.02 -21.30
N ALA A 438 0.20 -11.90 -21.60
CA ALA A 438 0.48 -11.47 -22.97
C ALA A 438 1.36 -12.49 -23.73
N ARG A 439 2.44 -12.97 -23.11
CA ARG A 439 3.34 -13.96 -23.72
C ARG A 439 2.66 -15.32 -23.96
N SER A 440 1.87 -15.79 -22.99
CA SER A 440 1.16 -17.07 -23.13
C SER A 440 0.02 -16.99 -24.14
N LEU A 441 -0.56 -15.81 -24.39
CA LEU A 441 -1.57 -15.62 -25.43
C LEU A 441 -0.94 -15.53 -26.83
N ARG A 442 0.12 -14.72 -26.97
CA ARG A 442 0.83 -14.51 -28.25
C ARG A 442 1.79 -15.64 -28.63
N GLY A 443 1.98 -16.66 -27.78
CA GLY A 443 3.00 -17.70 -27.97
C GLY A 443 4.45 -17.18 -27.87
N ALA A 444 4.65 -16.00 -27.27
CA ALA A 444 5.91 -15.25 -27.29
C ALA A 444 6.94 -15.76 -26.26
N GLY A 445 7.33 -17.01 -26.39
CA GLY A 445 8.36 -17.66 -25.58
C GLY A 445 7.89 -18.09 -24.17
N LYS A 446 8.86 -18.34 -23.28
CA LYS A 446 8.58 -18.90 -21.95
C LYS A 446 8.09 -17.83 -20.97
N MET A 447 7.03 -18.15 -20.22
CA MET A 447 6.54 -17.34 -19.09
C MET A 447 7.61 -17.24 -17.99
N LYS A 448 7.75 -16.05 -17.40
CA LYS A 448 8.73 -15.71 -16.36
C LYS A 448 8.28 -16.24 -15.00
N THR A 449 9.18 -16.88 -14.25
CA THR A 449 8.92 -17.25 -12.85
C THR A 449 9.00 -16.04 -11.93
N TYR A 450 8.04 -15.87 -11.02
CA TYR A 450 8.09 -14.88 -9.95
C TYR A 450 9.14 -15.29 -8.90
N ARG A 451 10.15 -14.44 -8.69
CA ARG A 451 11.25 -14.65 -7.73
C ARG A 451 11.57 -13.38 -6.93
N HIS A 452 10.69 -12.38 -7.01
CA HIS A 452 10.86 -11.13 -6.28
C HIS A 452 10.84 -11.40 -4.78
N GLN A 453 11.55 -10.59 -4.01
CA GLN A 453 11.48 -10.59 -2.55
C GLN A 453 10.83 -9.28 -2.11
N PRO A 454 9.51 -9.29 -1.82
CA PRO A 454 8.80 -8.07 -1.50
C PRO A 454 9.37 -7.37 -0.27
N LEU A 455 9.54 -6.07 -0.41
CA LEU A 455 9.72 -5.12 0.67
C LEU A 455 8.36 -4.75 1.29
N PHE A 456 8.36 -4.39 2.57
CA PHE A 456 7.39 -3.43 3.10
C PHE A 456 8.11 -2.23 3.71
N ARG A 457 7.42 -1.10 3.73
CA ARG A 457 7.84 0.11 4.45
C ARG A 457 6.87 0.41 5.59
N SER A 458 7.33 1.16 6.58
CA SER A 458 6.50 1.83 7.58
C SER A 458 7.22 3.11 7.98
N HIS A 459 6.56 4.26 7.83
CA HIS A 459 7.19 5.57 8.02
C HIS A 459 6.40 6.40 9.02
N LEU A 460 7.07 6.80 10.10
CA LEU A 460 6.53 7.61 11.17
C LEU A 460 7.38 8.89 11.27
N PRO A 461 7.17 9.87 10.36
CA PRO A 461 8.03 11.05 10.26
C PRO A 461 8.03 11.88 11.55
N GLY A 462 6.89 11.98 12.24
CA GLY A 462 6.75 12.70 13.52
C GLY A 462 7.59 12.15 14.68
N VAL A 463 8.16 10.94 14.55
CA VAL A 463 9.11 10.36 15.51
C VAL A 463 10.48 10.02 14.90
N GLY A 464 10.73 10.44 13.65
CA GLY A 464 11.98 10.18 12.94
C GLY A 464 12.29 8.69 12.73
N VAL A 465 11.27 7.88 12.43
CA VAL A 465 11.41 6.43 12.25
C VAL A 465 10.93 5.99 10.88
N LEU A 466 11.86 5.45 10.08
CA LEU A 466 11.62 4.75 8.84
C LEU A 466 12.05 3.28 9.00
N ILE A 467 11.09 2.38 8.82
CA ILE A 467 11.27 0.93 8.93
C ILE A 467 11.07 0.30 7.56
N GLU A 468 11.99 -0.56 7.17
CA GLU A 468 11.95 -1.28 5.90
C GLU A 468 12.25 -2.77 6.11
N GLY A 469 11.37 -3.66 5.68
CA GLY A 469 11.47 -5.09 5.99
C GLY A 469 11.38 -6.01 4.77
N ILE A 470 12.31 -6.96 4.66
CA ILE A 470 12.34 -7.97 3.60
C ILE A 470 12.28 -9.37 4.23
N GLY A 471 11.48 -10.26 3.65
CA GLY A 471 11.40 -11.67 4.07
C GLY A 471 10.32 -11.94 5.12
N GLU A 472 10.66 -12.70 6.16
CA GLU A 472 9.82 -13.06 7.31
C GLU A 472 10.26 -12.24 8.53
N ILE A 473 9.45 -11.23 8.90
CA ILE A 473 9.67 -10.33 10.04
C ILE A 473 8.67 -10.72 11.13
N ASP A 474 9.13 -11.57 12.04
CA ASP A 474 8.32 -12.15 13.13
C ASP A 474 9.18 -12.19 14.41
N SER A 475 8.72 -11.51 15.47
CA SER A 475 9.46 -11.35 16.73
C SER A 475 9.59 -12.64 17.55
N SER A 476 8.90 -13.73 17.18
CA SER A 476 9.08 -15.06 17.77
C SER A 476 10.31 -15.80 17.23
N LEU A 477 10.90 -15.32 16.13
CA LEU A 477 12.20 -15.80 15.64
C LEU A 477 13.34 -15.25 16.50
N ARG A 478 14.46 -15.97 16.56
CA ARG A 478 15.69 -15.45 17.18
C ARG A 478 16.14 -14.20 16.41
N THR A 479 16.43 -13.11 17.10
CA THR A 479 16.85 -11.86 16.43
C THR A 479 18.25 -11.41 16.83
N VAL A 480 18.95 -10.79 15.88
CA VAL A 480 20.25 -10.13 16.09
C VAL A 480 20.15 -8.73 15.49
N GLY A 481 20.13 -7.71 16.34
CA GLY A 481 20.14 -6.30 15.97
C GLY A 481 21.55 -5.71 16.03
N VAL A 482 22.00 -5.11 14.92
CA VAL A 482 23.27 -4.40 14.80
C VAL A 482 22.97 -2.91 14.68
N TRP A 483 23.51 -2.12 15.61
CA TRP A 483 23.14 -0.71 15.83
C TRP A 483 24.36 0.20 15.73
N VAL A 484 24.17 1.37 15.13
CA VAL A 484 25.20 2.40 15.03
C VAL A 484 25.20 3.26 16.30
N GLN A 485 26.26 3.15 17.09
CA GLN A 485 26.50 3.91 18.31
C GLN A 485 27.89 4.55 18.23
N PRO A 486 28.01 5.81 17.77
CA PRO A 486 29.31 6.48 17.64
C PRO A 486 29.98 6.68 19.02
N PRO A 487 31.27 6.36 19.17
CA PRO A 487 32.01 6.69 20.38
C PRO A 487 32.02 8.22 20.55
N ASN A 488 31.66 8.68 21.75
CA ASN A 488 31.51 10.07 22.20
C ASN A 488 30.11 10.74 22.12
N ILE A 489 29.03 10.06 21.72
CA ILE A 489 27.67 10.57 21.98
C ILE A 489 27.23 10.19 23.42
N ASN A 490 27.95 10.74 24.40
CA ASN A 490 27.53 10.77 25.80
C ASN A 490 27.35 12.22 26.22
N ALA A 491 26.10 12.59 26.50
CA ALA A 491 25.63 13.91 26.94
C ALA A 491 25.96 15.09 25.98
N GLY A 492 24.92 15.56 25.27
CA GLY A 492 24.83 17.00 25.01
C GLY A 492 24.73 17.76 26.34
N PRO A 493 24.97 19.10 26.36
CA PRO A 493 25.13 19.88 27.60
C PRO A 493 23.94 19.82 28.58
N ASN A 494 22.76 19.38 28.13
CA ASN A 494 21.56 19.20 28.96
C ASN A 494 21.38 17.75 29.49
N GLY A 495 22.39 16.88 29.45
CA GLY A 495 22.35 15.55 30.05
C GLY A 495 21.47 14.51 29.32
N GLY A 496 20.88 14.87 28.18
CA GLY A 496 20.15 13.94 27.33
C GLY A 496 21.07 12.85 26.78
N ARG A 497 20.82 11.59 27.14
CA ARG A 497 21.32 10.44 26.37
C ARG A 497 20.64 10.48 24.99
N GLY A 498 21.42 10.39 23.92
CA GLY A 498 20.87 10.11 22.59
C GLY A 498 20.09 8.79 22.62
N MET A 499 19.04 8.64 21.81
CA MET A 499 18.26 7.41 21.86
C MET A 499 19.14 6.24 21.37
N PRO A 500 19.12 5.08 22.04
CA PRO A 500 20.10 4.02 21.80
C PRO A 500 19.99 3.33 20.44
N TYR A 501 18.91 3.60 19.68
CA TYR A 501 18.54 2.88 18.47
C TYR A 501 18.11 3.84 17.34
N GLU A 502 18.94 4.83 17.00
CA GLU A 502 18.63 5.73 15.88
C GLU A 502 18.81 5.10 14.49
N ARG A 503 19.74 4.14 14.33
CA ARG A 503 20.03 3.49 13.05
C ARG A 503 20.56 2.07 13.24
N GLY A 504 19.98 1.10 12.53
CA GLY A 504 20.41 -0.30 12.64
C GLY A 504 19.75 -1.27 11.66
N VAL A 505 20.17 -2.53 11.77
CA VAL A 505 19.64 -3.69 11.03
C VAL A 505 19.29 -4.78 12.03
N VAL A 506 18.12 -5.40 11.91
CA VAL A 506 17.70 -6.56 12.68
C VAL A 506 17.55 -7.77 11.76
N TYR A 507 18.31 -8.82 12.01
CA TYR A 507 18.22 -10.10 11.31
C TYR A 507 17.30 -11.06 12.07
N TYR A 508 16.38 -11.72 11.37
CA TYR A 508 15.46 -12.72 11.91
C TYR A 508 15.93 -14.11 11.48
N LEU A 509 16.14 -15.01 12.43
CA LEU A 509 16.88 -16.26 12.22
C LEU A 509 16.04 -17.49 12.57
N LYS A 510 16.17 -18.53 11.73
CA LYS A 510 15.66 -19.88 12.01
C LYS A 510 16.81 -20.87 11.93
N GLY A 511 17.35 -21.23 13.09
CA GLY A 511 18.66 -21.88 13.17
C GLY A 511 19.73 -20.94 12.63
N ASN A 512 20.44 -21.39 11.60
CA ASN A 512 21.58 -20.69 11.00
C ASN A 512 21.23 -19.97 9.67
N LYS A 513 19.94 -19.76 9.41
CA LYS A 513 19.43 -19.15 8.16
C LYS A 513 18.71 -17.84 8.46
N ILE A 514 19.03 -16.81 7.68
CA ILE A 514 18.31 -15.54 7.66
C ILE A 514 16.95 -15.78 6.98
N MET A 515 15.89 -15.48 7.72
CA MET A 515 14.49 -15.58 7.27
C MET A 515 13.95 -14.21 6.89
N GLY A 516 14.45 -13.15 7.53
CA GLY A 516 14.12 -11.77 7.17
C GLY A 516 15.14 -10.78 7.72
N ILE A 517 15.06 -9.55 7.20
CA ILE A 517 15.92 -8.42 7.56
C ILE A 517 15.02 -7.20 7.71
N LEU A 518 15.11 -6.52 8.84
CA LEU A 518 14.50 -5.21 9.08
C LEU A 518 15.58 -4.15 9.16
N LEU A 519 15.38 -3.04 8.47
CA LEU A 519 16.21 -1.86 8.45
C LEU A 519 15.49 -0.78 9.26
N TRP A 520 16.22 -0.10 10.15
CA TRP A 520 15.74 1.01 10.94
C TRP A 520 16.59 2.23 10.61
N ASN A 521 15.98 3.23 9.94
CA ASN A 521 16.67 4.41 9.40
C ASN A 521 17.91 4.06 8.56
N ALA A 522 17.82 3.00 7.76
CA ALA A 522 18.94 2.39 7.03
C ALA A 522 18.63 2.03 5.57
N SER A 523 17.87 2.88 4.89
CA SER A 523 17.43 2.69 3.49
C SER A 523 18.57 2.64 2.46
N ASP A 524 19.70 3.24 2.75
CA ASP A 524 20.91 3.23 1.91
C ASP A 524 21.53 1.82 1.77
N VAL A 525 21.30 0.92 2.73
CA VAL A 525 21.74 -0.48 2.65
C VAL A 525 20.64 -1.46 2.19
N LEU A 526 19.50 -0.95 1.70
CA LEU A 526 18.36 -1.76 1.26
C LEU A 526 18.73 -2.77 0.17
N GLU A 527 19.54 -2.38 -0.81
CA GLU A 527 19.96 -3.30 -1.88
C GLU A 527 20.92 -4.37 -1.35
N SER A 528 21.79 -4.05 -0.38
CA SER A 528 22.61 -5.05 0.30
C SER A 528 21.76 -6.07 1.05
N ALA A 529 20.68 -5.65 1.72
CA ALA A 529 19.72 -6.54 2.37
C ALA A 529 18.99 -7.44 1.35
N ARG A 530 18.58 -6.89 0.19
CA ARG A 530 18.00 -7.67 -0.92
C ARG A 530 18.97 -8.75 -1.43
N GLN A 531 20.21 -8.38 -1.74
CA GLN A 531 21.23 -9.32 -2.21
C GLN A 531 21.57 -10.39 -1.15
N LEU A 532 21.54 -10.04 0.14
CA LEU A 532 21.73 -10.99 1.23
C LEU A 532 20.62 -12.04 1.30
N MET A 533 19.36 -11.62 1.21
CA MET A 533 18.21 -12.52 1.14
C MET A 533 18.25 -13.43 -0.10
N LEU A 534 18.68 -12.90 -1.25
CA LEU A 534 18.79 -13.65 -2.50
C LEU A 534 19.95 -14.68 -2.51
N SER A 535 21.06 -14.37 -1.83
CA SER A 535 22.27 -15.21 -1.80
C SER A 535 22.24 -16.34 -0.75
N ARG A 536 21.42 -16.20 0.31
CA ARG A 536 21.16 -17.22 1.34
C ARG A 536 22.42 -17.81 2.01
N PRO A 537 23.37 -16.99 2.52
CA PRO A 537 24.52 -17.52 3.24
C PRO A 537 24.06 -18.36 4.45
N GLU A 538 24.71 -19.50 4.66
CA GLU A 538 24.59 -20.27 5.89
C GLU A 538 25.59 -19.73 6.90
N ILE A 539 25.09 -19.21 8.02
CA ILE A 539 25.90 -18.62 9.07
C ILE A 539 26.49 -19.76 9.90
N ARG A 540 27.80 -20.01 9.81
CA ARG A 540 28.38 -21.28 10.32
C ARG A 540 29.10 -21.14 11.65
N ASN A 541 29.60 -19.95 11.96
CA ASN A 541 30.49 -19.73 13.10
C ASN A 541 29.76 -18.94 14.20
N ASN A 542 30.40 -17.89 14.73
CA ASN A 542 29.76 -17.00 15.68
C ASN A 542 28.75 -16.10 14.95
N VAL A 543 27.47 -16.48 15.04
CA VAL A 543 26.33 -15.79 14.39
C VAL A 543 26.33 -14.28 14.66
N VAL A 544 26.72 -13.85 15.86
CA VAL A 544 26.74 -12.44 16.27
C VAL A 544 27.82 -11.65 15.51
N GLU A 545 29.05 -12.16 15.47
CA GLU A 545 30.17 -11.51 14.77
C GLU A 545 30.01 -11.59 13.24
N GLU A 546 29.51 -12.70 12.71
CA GLU A 546 29.30 -12.86 11.26
C GLU A 546 28.24 -11.86 10.75
N LEU A 547 27.10 -11.73 11.45
CA LEU A 547 26.05 -10.77 11.11
C LEU A 547 26.43 -9.30 11.33
N LYS A 548 27.31 -9.01 12.30
CA LYS A 548 27.86 -7.66 12.54
C LYS A 548 28.53 -7.07 11.29
N HIS A 549 29.13 -7.91 10.45
CA HIS A 549 29.88 -7.49 9.27
C HIS A 549 29.17 -7.77 7.93
N THR A 550 28.03 -8.45 7.94
CA THR A 550 27.34 -8.86 6.69
C THR A 550 26.75 -7.67 5.92
N ILE A 551 26.27 -6.64 6.63
CA ILE A 551 25.82 -5.37 6.06
C ILE A 551 26.62 -4.24 6.72
N SER A 552 27.41 -3.52 5.92
CA SER A 552 28.30 -2.44 6.39
C SER A 552 27.51 -1.18 6.73
N LEU A 553 27.03 -1.07 7.98
CA LEU A 553 26.28 0.09 8.47
C LEU A 553 27.14 1.32 8.85
N ALA A 554 28.32 1.06 9.43
CA ALA A 554 29.24 2.03 10.01
C ALA A 554 30.61 1.35 10.29
N PRO A 555 31.67 2.07 10.68
CA PRO A 555 32.91 1.46 11.15
C PRO A 555 32.69 0.49 12.31
N ASN A 556 33.45 -0.61 12.36
CA ASN A 556 33.24 -1.73 13.29
C ASN A 556 33.21 -1.33 14.78
N ASP A 557 33.98 -0.32 15.16
CA ASP A 557 34.08 0.20 16.53
C ASP A 557 32.84 1.00 16.95
N TRP A 558 31.97 1.36 16.01
CA TRP A 558 30.70 2.05 16.23
C TRP A 558 29.51 1.08 16.23
N LEU A 559 29.74 -0.23 16.05
CA LEU A 559 28.68 -1.23 15.91
C LEU A 559 28.44 -1.97 17.23
N HIS A 560 27.31 -1.68 17.87
CA HIS A 560 26.79 -2.38 19.04
C HIS A 560 25.83 -3.50 18.59
N VAL A 561 25.87 -4.68 19.23
CA VAL A 561 25.00 -5.81 18.87
C VAL A 561 24.11 -6.21 20.04
N VAL A 562 22.81 -6.39 19.76
CA VAL A 562 21.79 -6.90 20.68
C VAL A 562 21.27 -8.22 20.13
N SER A 563 21.25 -9.29 20.92
CA SER A 563 20.64 -10.58 20.54
C SER A 563 19.48 -10.90 21.48
N THR A 564 18.42 -11.48 20.92
CA THR A 564 17.26 -12.02 21.66
C THR A 564 17.10 -13.51 21.35
#